data_AF-A0A1A8QVD1-F1
#
_entry.id   AF-A0A1A8QVD1-F1
#
_cell.length_a   1.000
_cell.length_b   1.000
_cell.length_c   1.000
_cell.angle_alpha   90.00
_cell.angle_beta   90.00
_cell.angle_gamma   90.00
#
_symmetry.space_group_name_H-M   'P 1'
#
loop_
_entity.id
_entity.type
_entity.pdbx_description
1 polymer ?
#
loop_
_entity_poly.entity_id
_entity_poly.type
_entity_poly.pdbx_seq_one_letter_code
_entity_poly.pdbx_strand_id
1 'polypeptide(L)'
;MSPAGCSHVNGYKVDNWRQNLRVIYQCFVWSGTAETRRRKAKSCICHMCGAHLNRLHSCLYCVFFGCFTKKHIHEHAKNKRHNLAIDLLYGGIYCFVCQDYIYDKDMEQIAKEE
;
A
#
# COMPACT_ATOMS: atom_id res chain seq x y z
N MET A 1 -5.37 -20.41 -6.56
CA MET A 1 -4.74 -19.55 -5.53
C MET A 1 -4.25 -20.47 -4.42
N SER A 2 -2.96 -20.46 -4.12
CA SER A 2 -2.39 -21.35 -3.10
C SER A 2 -2.94 -20.95 -1.71
N PRO A 3 -3.31 -21.92 -0.85
CA PRO A 3 -3.81 -21.64 0.51
C PRO A 3 -2.73 -21.09 1.47
N ALA A 4 -1.47 -21.12 1.06
CA ALA A 4 -0.39 -20.37 1.68
C ALA A 4 -0.25 -19.03 0.95
N GLY A 5 -0.21 -17.93 1.68
CA GLY A 5 -0.16 -16.57 1.13
C GLY A 5 0.89 -16.32 0.03
N CYS A 6 0.87 -15.13 -0.54
CA CYS A 6 1.73 -14.78 -1.68
C CYS A 6 3.22 -14.92 -1.34
N SER A 7 3.99 -15.66 -2.14
CA SER A 7 5.44 -15.77 -1.99
C SER A 7 6.16 -14.42 -2.03
N HIS A 8 5.62 -13.45 -2.78
CA HIS A 8 6.13 -12.08 -2.82
C HIS A 8 5.94 -11.33 -1.50
N VAL A 9 4.83 -11.58 -0.79
CA VAL A 9 4.60 -11.05 0.55
C VAL A 9 5.59 -11.67 1.53
N ASN A 10 5.77 -12.99 1.48
CA ASN A 10 6.79 -13.65 2.33
C ASN A 10 8.20 -13.12 2.06
N GLY A 11 8.54 -12.83 0.81
CA GLY A 11 9.80 -12.19 0.45
C GLY A 11 9.94 -10.75 0.95
N TYR A 12 8.84 -10.02 1.15
CA TYR A 12 8.84 -8.68 1.74
C TYR A 12 8.95 -8.70 3.28
N LYS A 13 8.47 -9.78 3.94
CA LYS A 13 8.47 -9.95 5.40
C LYS A 13 9.85 -10.16 6.04
N VAL A 14 10.91 -9.59 5.47
CA VAL A 14 12.30 -9.82 5.90
C VAL A 14 12.93 -8.63 6.63
N ASP A 15 12.64 -7.38 6.22
CA ASP A 15 13.31 -6.19 6.77
C ASP A 15 12.31 -5.12 7.21
N ASN A 16 12.25 -4.86 8.53
CA ASN A 16 11.44 -3.85 9.22
C ASN A 16 9.99 -3.64 8.69
N TRP A 17 9.44 -4.68 8.07
CA TRP A 17 8.24 -4.60 7.26
C TRP A 17 7.01 -4.23 8.10
N ARG A 18 7.02 -4.65 9.37
CA ARG A 18 5.95 -4.37 10.33
C ARG A 18 5.84 -2.88 10.62
N GLN A 19 6.97 -2.22 10.88
CA GLN A 19 7.01 -0.80 11.21
C GLN A 19 6.58 0.05 10.02
N ASN A 20 7.10 -0.27 8.82
CA ASN A 20 6.72 0.42 7.58
C ASN A 20 5.22 0.29 7.32
N LEU A 21 4.68 -0.93 7.42
CA LEU A 21 3.27 -1.18 7.21
C LEU A 21 2.40 -0.43 8.22
N ARG A 22 2.77 -0.45 9.51
CA ARG A 22 2.05 0.25 10.58
C ARG A 22 2.00 1.76 10.34
N VAL A 23 3.11 2.37 9.96
CA VAL A 23 3.17 3.81 9.63
C VAL A 23 2.23 4.13 8.46
N ILE A 24 2.19 3.27 7.44
CA ILE A 24 1.31 3.50 6.28
C ILE A 24 -0.17 3.42 6.71
N TYR A 25 -0.54 2.42 7.52
CA TYR A 25 -1.88 2.32 8.07
C TYR A 25 -2.26 3.53 8.90
N GLN A 26 -1.46 3.90 9.91
CA GLN A 26 -1.76 5.03 10.80
C GLN A 26 -1.82 6.38 10.08
N CYS A 27 -0.93 6.64 9.13
CA CYS A 27 -0.87 7.94 8.47
C CYS A 27 -1.87 8.08 7.31
N PHE A 28 -2.17 7.00 6.59
CA PHE A 28 -2.86 7.09 5.30
C PHE A 28 -4.12 6.23 5.20
N VAL A 29 -4.31 5.21 6.03
CA VAL A 29 -5.51 4.36 6.03
C VAL A 29 -6.44 4.76 7.18
N TRP A 30 -5.95 4.71 8.42
CA TRP A 30 -6.68 5.00 9.65
C TRP A 30 -6.70 6.50 9.93
N SER A 31 -7.50 7.22 9.14
CA SER A 31 -7.71 8.67 9.31
C SER A 31 -8.66 8.98 10.48
N GLY A 32 -8.41 8.43 11.67
CA GLY A 32 -9.28 8.57 12.84
C GLY A 32 -9.24 9.96 13.48
N THR A 33 -8.14 10.69 13.34
CA THR A 33 -7.98 12.02 13.94
C THR A 33 -8.09 13.13 12.89
N ALA A 34 -8.30 14.38 13.33
CA ALA A 34 -8.31 15.53 12.42
C ALA A 34 -6.95 15.75 11.74
N GLU A 35 -5.85 15.44 12.43
CA GLU A 35 -4.49 15.54 11.90
C GLU A 35 -4.19 14.51 10.82
N THR A 36 -4.57 13.23 11.02
CA THR A 36 -4.36 12.19 10.01
C THR A 36 -5.26 12.41 8.79
N ARG A 37 -6.49 12.91 8.98
CA ARG A 37 -7.34 13.38 7.86
C ARG A 37 -6.71 14.52 7.07
N ARG A 38 -6.12 15.53 7.73
CA ARG A 38 -5.41 16.63 7.06
C ARG A 38 -4.18 16.14 6.32
N ARG A 39 -3.40 15.23 6.90
CA ARG A 39 -2.24 14.61 6.23
C ARG A 39 -2.68 13.82 4.99
N LYS A 40 -3.71 12.97 5.11
CA LYS A 40 -4.27 12.23 3.97
C LYS A 40 -4.74 13.17 2.87
N ALA A 41 -5.48 14.23 3.20
CA ALA A 41 -5.95 15.22 2.23
C ALA A 41 -4.81 15.94 1.50
N LYS A 42 -3.69 16.23 2.18
CA LYS A 42 -2.53 16.92 1.58
C LYS A 42 -1.57 16.00 0.83
N SER A 43 -1.37 14.77 1.31
CA SER A 43 -0.32 13.87 0.85
C SER A 43 -0.81 12.73 -0.04
N CYS A 44 -2.10 12.40 -0.04
CA CYS A 44 -2.64 11.39 -0.95
C CYS A 44 -2.88 11.98 -2.34
N ILE A 45 -1.78 12.20 -3.04
CA ILE A 45 -1.73 12.60 -4.44
C ILE A 45 -0.91 11.59 -5.23
N CYS A 46 -1.31 11.34 -6.47
CA CYS A 46 -0.42 10.61 -7.37
C CYS A 46 0.80 11.48 -7.70
N HIS A 47 1.99 10.97 -7.43
CA HIS A 47 3.24 11.70 -7.72
C HIS A 47 3.47 11.96 -9.22
N MET A 48 2.82 11.20 -10.11
CA MET A 48 2.99 11.33 -11.56
C MET A 48 2.01 12.32 -12.21
N CYS A 49 0.78 12.42 -11.68
CA CYS A 49 -0.28 13.22 -12.33
C CYS A 49 -1.04 14.17 -11.40
N GLY A 50 -0.68 14.23 -10.13
CA GLY A 50 -1.32 15.10 -9.14
C GLY A 50 -2.77 14.72 -8.80
N ALA A 51 -3.27 13.57 -9.26
CA ALA A 51 -4.63 13.15 -8.97
C ALA A 51 -4.83 12.91 -7.47
N HIS A 52 -5.78 13.62 -6.87
CA HIS A 52 -6.25 13.39 -5.51
C HIS A 52 -7.34 12.31 -5.48
N LEU A 53 -7.34 11.47 -4.44
CA LEU A 53 -8.47 10.63 -4.01
C LEU A 53 -9.01 9.57 -5.01
N ASN A 54 -8.50 9.49 -6.23
CA ASN A 54 -8.81 8.40 -7.18
C ASN A 54 -7.95 7.17 -6.87
N ARG A 55 -8.49 6.22 -6.09
CA ARG A 55 -7.94 4.87 -5.80
C ARG A 55 -6.40 4.84 -5.85
N LEU A 56 -5.81 5.46 -4.82
CA LEU A 56 -4.36 5.61 -4.70
C LEU A 56 -3.77 4.42 -3.96
N HIS A 57 -2.61 4.01 -4.43
CA HIS A 57 -1.83 2.94 -3.84
C HIS A 57 -0.47 3.48 -3.43
N SER A 58 0.00 3.05 -2.27
CA SER A 58 1.35 3.31 -1.78
C SER A 58 2.24 2.10 -2.01
N CYS A 59 3.43 2.32 -2.55
CA CYS A 59 4.43 1.28 -2.66
C CYS A 59 5.00 0.92 -1.28
N LEU A 60 5.01 -0.38 -0.94
CA LEU A 60 5.51 -0.86 0.36
C LEU A 60 7.04 -0.75 0.51
N TYR A 61 7.76 -0.55 -0.58
CA TYR A 61 9.23 -0.51 -0.60
C TYR A 61 9.81 0.92 -0.52
N CYS A 62 9.08 1.92 -1.00
CA CYS A 62 9.66 3.27 -1.19
C CYS A 62 8.67 4.42 -1.05
N VAL A 63 7.54 4.21 -0.35
CA VAL A 63 6.50 5.24 -0.03
C VAL A 63 5.98 6.04 -1.23
N PHE A 64 6.12 5.51 -2.44
CA PHE A 64 5.65 6.16 -3.66
C PHE A 64 4.13 6.03 -3.80
N PHE A 65 3.45 7.13 -4.08
CA PHE A 65 2.00 7.15 -4.31
C PHE A 65 1.65 7.20 -5.80
N GLY A 66 0.96 6.17 -6.27
CA GLY A 66 0.52 6.06 -7.65
C GLY A 66 -0.98 5.81 -7.74
N CYS A 67 -1.66 6.44 -8.69
CA CYS A 67 -3.07 6.14 -8.94
C CYS A 67 -3.21 4.82 -9.69
N PHE A 68 -4.21 4.03 -9.31
CA PHE A 68 -4.54 2.79 -9.99
C PHE A 68 -5.17 3.02 -11.36
N THR A 69 -6.04 4.03 -11.49
CA THR A 69 -6.82 4.32 -12.71
C THR A 69 -5.96 4.54 -13.95
N LYS A 70 -4.90 5.37 -13.85
CA LYS A 70 -3.93 5.60 -14.94
C LYS A 70 -2.74 4.65 -14.90
N LYS A 71 -2.77 3.62 -14.05
CA LYS A 71 -1.71 2.61 -13.90
C LYS A 71 -0.33 3.16 -13.51
N HIS A 72 -0.22 4.36 -12.95
CA HIS A 72 1.07 4.91 -12.51
C HIS A 72 1.75 4.05 -11.43
N ILE A 73 0.98 3.45 -10.53
CA ILE A 73 1.56 2.51 -9.56
C ILE A 73 2.06 1.22 -10.22
N HIS A 74 1.41 0.76 -11.29
CA HIS A 74 1.86 -0.43 -12.03
C HIS A 74 3.14 -0.16 -12.80
N GLU A 75 3.23 1.01 -13.43
CA GLU A 75 4.45 1.45 -14.11
C GLU A 75 5.61 1.58 -13.12
N HIS A 76 5.37 2.21 -11.97
CA HIS A 76 6.34 2.28 -10.88
C HIS A 76 6.81 0.89 -10.42
N ALA A 77 5.86 -0.02 -10.16
CA ALA A 77 6.14 -1.39 -9.75
C ALA A 77 7.02 -2.12 -10.79
N LYS A 78 6.70 -1.97 -12.08
CA LYS A 78 7.46 -2.58 -13.18
C LYS A 78 8.87 -2.00 -13.31
N ASN A 79 9.02 -0.68 -13.24
CA ASN A 79 10.30 0.02 -13.43
C ASN A 79 11.26 -0.17 -12.23
N LYS A 80 10.74 -0.12 -11.01
CA LYS A 80 11.54 -0.27 -9.77
C LYS A 80 11.61 -1.71 -9.27
N ARG A 81 10.87 -2.63 -9.90
CA ARG A 81 10.68 -4.02 -9.43
C ARG A 81 10.10 -4.09 -8.02
N HIS A 82 9.19 -3.16 -7.70
CA HIS A 82 8.48 -3.11 -6.43
C HIS A 82 7.12 -3.78 -6.57
N ASN A 83 7.08 -5.06 -6.23
CA ASN A 83 5.96 -5.94 -6.58
C ASN A 83 4.73 -5.82 -5.67
N LEU A 84 4.80 -5.03 -4.60
CA LEU A 84 3.74 -4.89 -3.62
C LEU A 84 3.38 -3.42 -3.39
N ALA A 85 2.08 -3.17 -3.27
CA ALA A 85 1.53 -1.89 -2.84
C ALA A 85 0.34 -2.09 -1.91
N ILE A 86 0.01 -1.08 -1.13
CA ILE A 86 -1.16 -1.02 -0.26
C ILE A 86 -2.16 -0.01 -0.79
N ASP A 87 -3.42 -0.40 -0.84
CA ASP A 87 -4.55 0.46 -1.17
C ASP A 87 -4.83 1.43 0.00
N LEU A 88 -4.81 2.73 -0.27
CA LEU A 88 -4.98 3.73 0.79
C LEU A 88 -6.45 3.94 1.21
N LEU A 89 -7.40 3.34 0.50
CA LEU A 89 -8.82 3.45 0.81
C LEU A 89 -9.25 2.37 1.79
N TYR A 90 -8.87 1.12 1.52
CA TYR A 90 -9.27 -0.06 2.31
C TYR A 90 -8.12 -0.69 3.10
N GLY A 91 -6.87 -0.32 2.81
CA GLY A 91 -5.69 -0.97 3.40
C GLY A 91 -5.30 -2.31 2.75
N GLY A 92 -6.01 -2.75 1.70
CA GLY A 92 -5.71 -4.04 1.05
C GLY A 92 -4.33 -4.05 0.39
N ILE A 93 -3.56 -5.13 0.59
CA ILE A 93 -2.27 -5.33 -0.08
C ILE A 93 -2.51 -5.91 -1.47
N TYR A 94 -1.95 -5.27 -2.49
CA TYR A 94 -1.99 -5.71 -3.87
C TYR A 94 -0.62 -6.19 -4.32
N CYS A 95 -0.56 -7.38 -4.91
CA CYS A 95 0.65 -7.90 -5.53
C CYS A 95 0.57 -7.75 -7.05
N PHE A 96 1.47 -6.97 -7.64
CA PHE A 96 1.51 -6.74 -9.09
C PHE A 96 1.90 -7.98 -9.89
N VAL A 97 2.61 -8.93 -9.28
CA VAL A 97 3.01 -10.18 -9.96
C VAL A 97 1.87 -11.19 -9.95
N CYS A 98 1.17 -11.33 -8.83
CA CYS A 98 -0.02 -12.19 -8.74
C CYS A 98 -1.27 -11.54 -9.37
N GLN A 99 -1.22 -10.23 -9.59
CA GLN A 99 -2.32 -9.38 -10.08
C GLN A 99 -3.58 -9.45 -9.20
N ASP A 100 -3.39 -9.75 -7.92
CA ASP A 100 -4.47 -10.03 -6.98
C ASP A 100 -4.21 -9.39 -5.60
N TYR A 101 -5.28 -9.21 -4.84
CA TYR A 101 -5.20 -8.72 -3.47
C TYR A 101 -4.83 -9.87 -2.53
N ILE A 102 -3.73 -9.69 -1.80
CA ILE A 102 -3.19 -10.72 -0.93
C ILE A 102 -3.74 -10.53 0.47
N TYR A 103 -4.31 -11.59 1.00
CA TYR A 103 -4.73 -11.71 2.38
C TYR A 103 -3.66 -12.45 3.16
N ASP A 104 -3.11 -11.80 4.16
CA ASP A 104 -2.03 -12.34 4.98
C ASP A 104 -2.30 -11.98 6.45
N LYS A 105 -2.34 -13.01 7.31
CA LYS A 105 -2.75 -12.86 8.71
C LYS A 105 -1.88 -11.89 9.49
N ASP A 106 -0.57 -11.87 9.26
CA ASP A 106 0.32 -10.96 9.99
C ASP A 106 0.11 -9.51 9.53
N MET A 107 -0.10 -9.30 8.22
CA MET A 107 -0.42 -7.97 7.68
C MET A 107 -1.78 -7.47 8.16
N GLU A 108 -2.78 -8.35 8.22
CA GLU A 108 -4.11 -8.06 8.75
C GLU A 108 -4.08 -7.75 10.26
N GLN A 109 -3.18 -8.39 11.01
CA GLN A 109 -3.00 -8.08 12.43
C GLN A 109 -2.47 -6.66 12.60
N ILE A 110 -1.44 -6.27 11.84
CA ILE A 110 -0.90 -4.90 11.88
C ILE A 110 -1.95 -3.89 11.42
N ALA A 111 -2.76 -4.26 10.43
CA ALA A 111 -3.88 -3.46 9.98
C ALA A 111 -4.94 -3.21 11.06
N LYS A 112 -4.92 -3.95 12.17
CA LYS A 112 -5.82 -3.82 13.34
C LYS A 112 -5.12 -3.24 14.57
N GLU A 113 -3.80 -3.05 14.52
CA GLU A 113 -3.02 -2.46 15.62
C GLU A 113 -3.07 -0.92 15.52
N GLU A 114 -3.89 -0.29 16.37
CA GLU A 114 -3.97 1.18 16.54
C GLU A 114 -2.67 1.83 17.00
#